data_AF-A0A7T9HGA7-F1
#
_entry.id   AF-A0A7T9HGA7-F1
#
_cell.length_a   1.000
_cell.length_b   1.000
_cell.length_c   1.000
_cell.angle_alpha   90.00
_cell.angle_beta   90.00
_cell.angle_gamma   90.00
#
_symmetry.space_group_name_H-M   'P 1'
#
loop_
_entity.id
_entity.type
_entity.pdbx_description
1 polymer ?
#
loop_
_entity_poly.entity_id
_entity_poly.type
_entity_poly.pdbx_seq_one_letter_code
_entity_poly.pdbx_strand_id
1 'polypeptide(L)'
;MIVLKCRRCKGTGLIPNEQFQICQALPSHETRRYFHIPTGDQVGEDEDRQQDACRNVPESIECPVCEGAGTIVFDEDDWELRFVGDEETETGD
;
A
#
# COMPACT_ATOMS: atom_id res chain seq x y z
N MET A 1 -14.59 5.58 -20.73
CA MET A 1 -14.11 5.30 -19.35
C MET A 1 -14.08 3.79 -19.12
N ILE A 2 -12.91 3.23 -18.78
CA ILE A 2 -12.74 1.82 -18.39
C ILE A 2 -12.46 1.75 -16.89
N VAL A 3 -13.18 0.90 -16.16
CA VAL A 3 -12.96 0.67 -14.72
C VAL A 3 -12.50 -0.76 -14.49
N LEU A 4 -11.29 -0.93 -13.96
CA LEU A 4 -10.72 -2.23 -13.66
C LEU A 4 -10.61 -2.43 -12.14
N LYS A 5 -10.96 -3.63 -11.68
CA LYS A 5 -10.69 -4.03 -10.30
C LYS A 5 -9.18 -4.10 -10.06
N CYS A 6 -8.68 -3.41 -9.03
CA CYS A 6 -7.26 -3.43 -8.72
C CYS A 6 -6.84 -4.84 -8.29
N ARG A 7 -5.88 -5.43 -9.03
CA ARG A 7 -5.41 -6.80 -8.79
C ARG A 7 -4.64 -6.92 -7.48
N ARG A 8 -3.90 -5.88 -7.08
CA ARG A 8 -3.05 -5.89 -5.88
C ARG A 8 -3.86 -6.02 -4.61
N CYS A 9 -4.88 -5.18 -4.42
CA CYS A 9 -5.79 -5.26 -3.26
C CYS A 9 -7.03 -6.13 -3.51
N LYS A 10 -7.17 -6.74 -4.70
CA LYS A 10 -8.35 -7.52 -5.07
C LYS A 10 -9.65 -6.74 -4.84
N GLY A 11 -9.65 -5.44 -5.11
CA GLY A 11 -10.82 -4.56 -4.99
C GLY A 11 -11.13 -4.02 -3.60
N THR A 12 -10.35 -4.33 -2.57
CA THR A 12 -10.64 -3.86 -1.20
C THR A 12 -10.16 -2.45 -0.93
N GLY A 13 -9.22 -1.93 -1.73
CA GLY A 13 -8.53 -0.68 -1.45
C GLY A 13 -7.44 -0.77 -0.37
N LEU A 14 -7.35 -1.88 0.36
CA LEU A 14 -6.41 -2.08 1.47
C LEU A 14 -5.48 -3.26 1.22
N ILE A 15 -4.23 -3.15 1.67
CA ILE A 15 -3.25 -4.24 1.68
C ILE A 15 -2.65 -4.42 3.09
N PRO A 16 -2.17 -5.62 3.43
CA PRO A 16 -1.44 -5.83 4.69
C PRO A 16 -0.24 -4.89 4.79
N ASN A 17 -0.02 -4.33 5.98
CA ASN A 17 1.12 -3.48 6.25
C ASN A 17 2.33 -4.34 6.66
N GLU A 18 3.32 -4.42 5.77
CA GLU A 18 4.55 -5.16 6.03
C GLU A 18 5.33 -4.56 7.22
N GLN A 19 5.26 -3.24 7.45
CA GLN A 19 5.91 -2.61 8.60
C GLN A 19 5.29 -3.05 9.92
N PHE A 20 3.96 -3.25 9.97
CA PHE A 20 3.29 -3.79 11.16
C PHE A 20 3.77 -5.22 11.45
N GLN A 21 3.86 -6.05 10.41
CA GLN A 21 4.32 -7.45 10.55
C GLN A 21 5.77 -7.52 11.04
N ILE A 22 6.65 -6.68 10.47
CA ILE A 22 8.05 -6.60 10.90
C ILE A 22 8.11 -6.14 12.36
N CYS A 23 7.36 -5.10 12.74
CA CYS A 23 7.34 -4.60 14.10
C CYS A 23 6.95 -5.69 15.11
N GLN A 24 5.86 -6.42 14.83
CA GLN A 24 5.38 -7.52 15.68
C GLN A 24 6.40 -8.67 15.79
N ALA A 25 7.14 -8.95 14.72
CA ALA A 25 8.14 -10.01 14.69
C ALA A 25 9.43 -9.67 15.46
N LEU A 26 9.71 -8.39 15.74
CA LEU A 26 10.92 -7.99 16.44
C LEU A 26 10.86 -8.37 17.93
N PRO A 27 11.89 -9.02 18.49
CA PRO A 27 11.85 -9.54 19.86
C PRO A 27 12.18 -8.47 20.93
N SER A 28 12.89 -7.40 20.56
CA SER A 28 13.32 -6.36 21.49
C SER A 28 12.43 -5.13 21.40
N HIS A 29 11.95 -4.67 22.55
CA HIS A 29 11.23 -3.40 22.70
C HIS A 29 12.07 -2.21 22.21
N GLU A 30 13.39 -2.25 22.38
CA GLU A 30 14.29 -1.19 21.93
C GLU A 30 14.30 -1.06 20.40
N THR A 31 14.28 -2.18 19.68
CA THR A 31 14.25 -2.19 18.21
C THR A 31 12.88 -1.81 17.66
N ARG A 32 11.79 -2.10 18.40
CA ARG A 32 10.43 -1.70 17.99
C ARG A 32 10.23 -0.18 18.04
N ARG A 33 11.00 0.56 18.86
CA ARG A 33 10.90 2.04 18.95
C ARG A 33 11.13 2.74 17.62
N TYR A 34 11.86 2.15 16.67
CA TYR A 34 12.06 2.74 15.33
C TYR A 34 10.80 2.75 14.46
N PHE A 35 9.77 1.98 14.82
CA PHE A 35 8.48 1.98 14.13
C PHE A 35 7.51 3.02 14.72
N HIS A 36 7.89 3.66 15.83
CA HIS A 36 7.13 4.75 16.41
C HIS A 36 7.37 6.02 15.59
N ILE A 37 6.35 6.48 14.85
CA ILE A 37 6.37 7.82 14.25
C ILE A 37 5.92 8.79 15.34
N PRO A 38 6.78 9.70 15.84
CA PRO A 38 6.37 10.68 16.83
C PRO A 38 5.38 11.64 16.17
N THR A 39 4.09 11.52 16.48
CA THR A 39 3.12 12.57 16.21
C THR A 39 3.37 13.69 17.22
N GLY A 40 3.45 14.93 16.73
CA GLY A 40 4.01 16.10 17.43
C GLY A 40 3.36 16.49 18.77
N ASP A 41 2.30 15.81 19.19
CA ASP A 41 1.58 16.07 20.45
C ASP A 41 2.07 15.20 21.63
N GLN A 42 3.03 14.28 21.42
CA GLN A 42 3.55 13.40 22.49
C GLN A 42 4.69 14.04 23.30
N VAL A 43 4.65 15.36 23.52
CA VAL A 43 5.58 16.07 24.42
C VAL A 43 4.96 16.14 25.80
N GLY A 44 4.86 15.00 26.47
CA GLY A 44 4.29 14.92 27.81
C GLY A 44 4.49 13.55 28.45
N GLU A 45 5.44 13.52 29.38
CA GLU A 45 5.55 12.55 30.47
C GLU A 45 6.27 11.22 30.19
N ASP A 46 7.30 10.99 31.00
CA ASP A 46 8.21 9.85 31.08
C ASP A 46 7.54 8.47 31.34
N GLU A 47 6.22 8.34 31.20
CA GLU A 47 5.45 7.11 31.43
C GLU A 47 5.25 6.26 30.15
N ASP A 48 5.46 6.81 28.95
CA ASP A 48 5.21 6.10 27.68
C ASP A 48 6.32 5.12 27.24
N ARG A 49 7.32 4.89 28.09
CA ARG A 49 8.47 4.00 27.79
C ARG A 49 8.12 2.50 27.69
N GLN A 50 6.84 2.14 27.85
CA GLN A 50 6.32 0.76 27.76
C GLN A 50 5.11 0.60 26.82
N GLN A 51 4.70 1.63 26.08
CA GLN A 51 3.64 1.42 25.08
C GLN A 51 4.23 0.65 23.90
N ASP A 52 3.64 -0.51 23.60
CA ASP A 52 4.01 -1.39 22.48
C ASP A 52 4.22 -0.55 21.22
N ALA A 53 5.46 -0.35 20.79
CA ALA A 53 5.79 0.59 19.72
C ALA A 53 5.14 0.22 18.38
N CYS A 54 4.59 -0.99 18.26
CA CYS A 54 3.79 -1.44 17.12
C CYS A 54 2.32 -1.01 17.18
N ARG A 55 1.82 -0.53 18.33
CA ARG A 55 0.43 -0.11 18.54
C ARG A 55 -0.02 1.01 17.61
N ASN A 56 0.93 1.89 17.25
CA ASN A 56 0.68 3.02 16.36
C ASN A 56 0.93 2.68 14.87
N VAL A 57 1.33 1.43 14.57
CA VAL A 57 1.50 0.96 13.20
C VAL A 57 0.22 0.23 12.79
N PRO A 58 -0.51 0.68 11.75
CA PRO A 58 -1.76 0.05 11.36
C PRO A 58 -1.51 -1.31 10.72
N GLU A 59 -2.39 -2.30 10.96
CA GLU A 59 -2.27 -3.66 10.39
C GLU A 59 -2.41 -3.69 8.86
N SER A 60 -3.14 -2.73 8.31
CA SER A 60 -3.37 -2.55 6.88
C SER A 60 -3.16 -1.10 6.48
N ILE A 61 -2.66 -0.89 5.26
CA ILE A 61 -2.51 0.43 4.65
C ILE A 61 -3.34 0.50 3.36
N GLU A 62 -3.60 1.72 2.92
CA GLU A 62 -4.18 1.97 1.59
C GLU A 62 -3.28 1.36 0.51
N CYS A 63 -3.91 0.73 -0.46
CA CYS A 63 -3.20 0.12 -1.57
C CYS A 63 -2.62 1.24 -2.45
N PRO A 64 -1.29 1.34 -2.57
CA PRO A 64 -0.65 2.44 -3.30
C PRO A 64 -0.89 2.37 -4.82
N VAL A 65 -1.37 1.24 -5.33
CA VAL A 65 -1.65 1.04 -6.76
C VAL A 65 -2.97 1.69 -7.17
N CYS A 66 -3.95 1.71 -6.28
CA CYS A 66 -5.27 2.28 -6.55
C CYS A 66 -5.64 3.38 -5.55
N GLU A 67 -4.66 3.87 -4.78
CA GLU A 67 -4.83 4.94 -3.78
C GLU A 67 -6.06 4.74 -2.89
N GLY A 68 -6.23 3.52 -2.35
CA GLY A 68 -7.38 3.21 -1.49
C GLY A 68 -8.72 2.95 -2.22
N ALA A 69 -8.85 3.26 -3.51
CA ALA A 69 -10.13 3.17 -4.23
C ALA A 69 -10.62 1.73 -4.51
N GLY A 70 -9.71 0.76 -4.55
CA GLY A 70 -10.02 -0.64 -4.94
C GLY A 70 -10.19 -0.85 -6.45
N THR A 71 -10.38 0.21 -7.21
CA THR A 71 -10.48 0.19 -8.67
C THR A 71 -9.46 1.14 -9.30
N ILE A 72 -9.10 0.87 -10.56
CA ILE A 72 -8.29 1.74 -11.40
C ILE A 72 -9.18 2.22 -12.53
N VAL A 73 -9.26 3.53 -12.70
CA VAL A 73 -10.07 4.19 -13.72
C VAL A 73 -9.13 4.65 -14.84
N PHE A 74 -9.48 4.30 -16.07
CA PHE A 74 -8.84 4.82 -17.27
C PHE A 74 -9.87 5.68 -17.99
N ASP A 75 -9.68 6.99 -17.92
CA ASP A 75 -10.40 7.91 -18.78
C ASP A 75 -9.74 7.96 -20.16
N GLU A 76 -10.57 7.91 -21.19
CA GLU A 76 -10.14 7.81 -22.59
C GLU A 76 -9.37 9.06 -23.04
N ASP A 77 -9.55 10.17 -22.33
CA ASP A 77 -8.86 11.44 -22.57
C ASP A 77 -7.42 11.44 -22.00
N ASP A 78 -7.14 10.59 -21.01
CA ASP A 78 -5.85 10.54 -20.31
C ASP A 78 -4.94 9.39 -20.80
N TRP A 79 -5.48 8.41 -21.53
CA TRP A 79 -4.77 7.18 -21.89
C TRP A 79 -5.08 6.71 -23.32
N GLU A 80 -4.04 6.62 -24.18
CA GLU A 80 -4.15 5.94 -25.47
C GLU A 80 -4.09 4.40 -25.30
N LEU A 81 -5.21 3.72 -25.54
CA LEU A 81 -5.26 2.26 -25.58
C LEU A 81 -4.53 1.73 -26.82
N ARG A 82 -3.40 1.05 -26.63
CA ARG A 82 -2.73 0.28 -27.69
C ARG A 82 -3.11 -1.20 -27.57
N PHE A 83 -3.81 -1.71 -28.57
CA PHE A 83 -4.04 -3.15 -28.71
C PHE A 83 -2.75 -3.79 -29.21
N VAL A 84 -2.09 -4.57 -28.35
CA VAL A 84 -0.98 -5.43 -28.76
C VAL A 84 -1.61 -6.75 -29.24
N GLY A 85 -2.12 -6.74 -30.46
CA GLY A 85 -2.55 -7.93 -31.19
C GLY A 85 -1.48 -8.29 -32.20
N ASP A 86 -0.88 -9.47 -32.00
CA ASP A 86 0.09 -10.24 -32.81
C ASP A 86 0.72 -9.55 -34.03
N GLU A 87 2.05 -9.49 -34.00
CA GLU A 87 2.93 -9.22 -35.14
C GLU A 87 2.43 -9.92 -36.42
N GLU A 88 2.05 -9.09 -37.39
CA GLU A 88 2.15 -9.27 -38.84
C GLU A 88 2.58 -10.67 -39.34
N THR A 89 1.61 -11.56 -39.63
CA THR A 89 1.81 -12.55 -40.70
C THR A 89 1.48 -11.92 -42.05
N GLU A 90 2.41 -11.10 -42.57
CA GLU A 90 2.46 -10.72 -43.99
C GLU A 90 3.65 -11.41 -44.66
N THR A 91 3.50 -12.68 -45.03
CA THR A 91 4.25 -13.24 -46.16
C THR A 91 3.36 -13.10 -47.39
N GLY A 92 3.54 -12.00 -48.11
CA GLY A 92 2.98 -11.79 -49.45
C GLY A 92 3.70 -12.65 -50.49
N ASP A 93 2.91 -13.12 -51.46
CA ASP A 93 3.22 -13.96 -52.61
C ASP A 93 4.26 -13.32 -53.57
#